data_AF-A0A257PI55-F1
#
_entry.id   AF-A0A257PI55-F1
#
_cell.length_a   1.000
_cell.length_b   1.000
_cell.length_c   1.000
_cell.angle_alpha   90.00
_cell.angle_beta   90.00
_cell.angle_gamma   90.00
#
_symmetry.space_group_name_H-M   'P 1'
#
loop_
_entity.id
_entity.type
_entity.pdbx_description
1 polymer ?
#
loop_
_entity_poly.entity_id
_entity_poly.type
_entity_poly.pdbx_seq_one_letter_code
_entity_poly.pdbx_strand_id
1 'polypeptide(L)'
;MTYFGTNTYLISGDDGLTVIDPGPDDDQHVQDVLKAAAAVPITRLVLTHTHSDHLGATAKLQAATGAVVYGYRHAAKAEFEPDVKLDDASTVAGLTALHTPGHAADHLSFAYQVAGVGEVLFSGDHVMSWSSSIVSPPDGDMVAYYKSLELLLARHEAIYLSGHGPLLRQPRDLVRELLSHRQRREATILAALQAGQSSVAELADHLYHKTDYRLKIAAQRNVLAHLLKLAHEGRVVQLEPDDDVSAEPVINEDLPPEDAKSTKPAIVAMFLHDGARRFAVAA
;
A
#
# COMPACT_ATOMS: atom_id res chain seq x y z
N MET A 1 3.86 -8.30 1.63
CA MET A 1 5.24 -8.77 1.91
C MET A 1 5.91 -7.65 2.67
N THR A 2 6.47 -7.92 3.84
CA THR A 2 6.88 -6.88 4.81
C THR A 2 8.40 -6.80 5.00
N TYR A 3 9.19 -7.35 4.08
CA TYR A 3 10.63 -7.53 4.26
C TYR A 3 10.95 -8.35 5.53
N PHE A 4 11.60 -7.76 6.54
CA PHE A 4 11.84 -8.39 7.86
C PHE A 4 10.75 -8.05 8.90
N GLY A 5 9.75 -7.25 8.56
CA GLY A 5 8.67 -6.82 9.46
C GLY A 5 8.22 -5.37 9.23
N THR A 6 7.19 -4.96 9.95
CA THR A 6 6.74 -3.55 10.00
C THR A 6 7.67 -2.73 10.88
N ASN A 7 8.11 -1.58 10.40
CA ASN A 7 8.80 -0.57 11.17
C ASN A 7 7.78 0.24 11.97
N THR A 8 7.77 0.05 13.29
CA THR A 8 7.00 0.88 14.22
C THR A 8 7.90 1.96 14.82
N TYR A 9 7.50 3.23 14.72
CA TYR A 9 8.32 4.36 15.18
C TYR A 9 7.78 4.96 16.47
N LEU A 10 8.65 5.20 17.46
CA LEU A 10 8.30 5.85 18.72
C LEU A 10 8.92 7.26 18.74
N ILE A 11 8.08 8.28 18.84
CA ILE A 11 8.47 9.69 18.84
C ILE A 11 8.14 10.30 20.19
N SER A 12 9.16 10.88 20.84
CA SER A 12 8.98 11.58 22.12
C SER A 12 8.38 12.96 21.92
N GLY A 13 7.36 13.27 22.72
CA GLY A 13 6.82 14.61 22.91
C GLY A 13 6.67 14.93 24.40
N ASP A 14 6.25 16.16 24.71
CA ASP A 14 6.16 16.67 26.08
C ASP A 14 5.14 15.92 26.95
N ASP A 15 4.14 15.30 26.34
CA ASP A 15 3.06 14.56 27.00
C ASP A 15 3.08 13.05 26.69
N GLY A 16 4.26 12.50 26.37
CA GLY A 16 4.47 11.07 26.17
C GLY A 16 4.91 10.69 24.75
N LEU A 17 4.75 9.42 24.42
CA LEU A 17 5.15 8.86 23.14
C LEU A 17 3.99 8.84 22.14
N THR A 18 4.34 9.17 20.90
CA THR A 18 3.52 8.88 19.72
C THR A 18 4.12 7.66 19.01
N VAL A 19 3.30 6.64 18.80
CA VAL A 19 3.66 5.46 18.01
C VAL A 19 3.09 5.62 16.60
N ILE A 20 3.94 5.61 15.57
CA ILE A 20 3.50 5.51 14.18
C ILE A 20 3.50 4.04 13.76
N ASP A 21 2.36 3.58 13.24
CA ASP A 21 2.06 2.21 12.83
C ASP A 21 2.29 1.18 13.94
N PRO A 22 1.28 0.93 14.79
CA PRO A 22 1.30 -0.05 15.87
C PRO A 22 1.83 -1.44 15.49
N GLY A 23 1.69 -1.83 14.23
CA GLY A 23 2.25 -3.06 13.68
C GLY A 23 1.20 -4.17 13.48
N PRO A 24 1.65 -5.39 13.17
CA PRO A 24 0.76 -6.54 12.98
C PRO A 24 0.08 -6.96 14.28
N ASP A 25 -1.03 -7.69 14.17
CA ASP A 25 -1.66 -8.34 15.34
C ASP A 25 -0.82 -9.53 15.83
N ASP A 26 0.31 -9.21 16.46
CA ASP A 26 1.31 -10.13 16.99
C ASP A 26 1.67 -9.74 18.43
N ASP A 27 1.54 -10.70 19.35
CA ASP A 27 1.74 -10.43 20.77
C ASP A 27 3.20 -10.07 21.10
N GLN A 28 4.16 -10.65 20.39
CA GLN A 28 5.58 -10.36 20.61
C GLN A 28 5.90 -8.92 20.17
N HIS A 29 5.40 -8.49 19.01
CA HIS A 29 5.54 -7.11 18.53
C HIS A 29 4.92 -6.10 19.52
N VAL A 30 3.73 -6.38 20.05
CA VAL A 30 3.09 -5.53 21.07
C VAL A 30 3.98 -5.40 22.31
N GLN A 31 4.55 -6.51 22.80
CA GLN A 31 5.46 -6.47 23.95
C GLN A 31 6.75 -5.69 23.64
N ASP A 32 7.29 -5.82 22.43
CA ASP A 32 8.49 -5.11 22.02
C ASP A 32 8.26 -3.60 21.94
N VAL A 33 7.09 -3.15 21.45
CA VAL A 33 6.70 -1.73 21.47
C VAL A 33 6.56 -1.20 22.89
N LEU A 34 5.86 -1.92 23.78
CA LEU A 34 5.71 -1.53 25.18
C LEU A 34 7.05 -1.48 25.92
N LYS A 35 7.94 -2.43 25.63
CA LYS A 35 9.30 -2.46 26.18
C LYS A 35 10.15 -1.31 25.65
N ALA A 36 10.04 -0.99 24.36
CA ALA A 36 10.76 0.13 23.74
C ALA A 36 10.29 1.49 24.27
N ALA A 37 9.00 1.61 24.63
CA ALA A 37 8.47 2.77 25.35
C ALA A 37 9.04 2.93 26.77
N ALA A 38 9.61 1.86 27.31
CA ALA A 38 10.15 1.78 28.66
C ALA A 38 9.12 2.21 29.72
N ALA A 39 9.33 3.36 30.35
CA ALA A 39 8.41 3.92 31.35
C ALA A 39 7.71 5.21 30.87
N VAL A 40 7.94 5.62 29.62
CA VAL A 40 7.29 6.81 29.07
C VAL A 40 5.89 6.40 28.57
N PRO A 41 4.81 7.07 29.02
CA PRO A 41 3.46 6.73 28.58
C PRO A 41 3.32 6.86 27.07
N ILE A 42 2.76 5.83 26.42
CA ILE A 42 2.29 5.94 25.03
C ILE A 42 0.92 6.60 25.09
N THR A 43 0.81 7.80 24.53
CA THR A 43 -0.44 8.59 24.57
C THR A 43 -1.14 8.64 23.22
N ARG A 44 -0.43 8.30 22.14
CA ARG A 44 -0.97 8.35 20.77
C ARG A 44 -0.51 7.17 19.93
N LEU A 45 -1.44 6.61 19.18
CA LEU A 45 -1.18 5.67 18.08
C LEU A 45 -1.60 6.39 16.79
N VAL A 46 -0.69 6.51 15.82
CA VAL A 46 -0.92 7.21 14.55
C VAL A 46 -0.73 6.21 13.42
N LEU A 47 -1.74 6.07 12.57
CA LEU A 47 -1.71 5.14 11.45
C LEU A 47 -1.34 5.87 10.15
N THR A 48 -0.43 5.27 9.39
CA THR A 48 -0.23 5.62 7.98
C THR A 48 -1.40 5.13 7.16
N HIS A 49 -1.86 3.89 7.35
CA HIS A 49 -3.02 3.31 6.64
C HIS A 49 -3.56 2.06 7.36
N THR A 50 -4.62 1.48 6.82
CA THR A 50 -5.38 0.41 7.51
C THR A 50 -5.04 -1.03 7.10
N HIS A 51 -3.93 -1.25 6.40
CA HIS A 51 -3.44 -2.62 6.18
C HIS A 51 -3.09 -3.31 7.51
N SER A 52 -3.28 -4.63 7.55
CA SER A 52 -3.27 -5.42 8.78
C SER A 52 -1.96 -5.38 9.56
N ASP A 53 -0.85 -5.19 8.86
CA ASP A 53 0.50 -5.13 9.39
C ASP A 53 0.88 -3.75 9.93
N HIS A 54 0.05 -2.72 9.72
CA HIS A 54 0.18 -1.39 10.34
C HIS A 54 -0.89 -1.18 11.41
N LEU A 55 -2.11 -1.63 11.14
CA LEU A 55 -3.29 -1.47 12.00
C LEU A 55 -3.41 -2.55 13.08
N GLY A 56 -2.94 -3.78 12.85
CA GLY A 56 -3.34 -4.97 13.60
C GLY A 56 -3.17 -4.87 15.13
N ALA A 57 -2.03 -4.34 15.60
CA ALA A 57 -1.73 -4.19 17.02
C ALA A 57 -2.49 -3.04 17.71
N THR A 58 -3.21 -2.19 16.96
CA THR A 58 -3.82 -0.96 17.49
C THR A 58 -4.73 -1.23 18.68
N ALA A 59 -5.63 -2.21 18.59
CA ALA A 59 -6.56 -2.52 19.67
C ALA A 59 -5.86 -3.02 20.94
N LYS A 60 -4.80 -3.85 20.79
CA LYS A 60 -4.03 -4.38 21.93
C LYS A 60 -3.22 -3.27 22.60
N LEU A 61 -2.54 -2.42 21.82
CA LEU A 61 -1.79 -1.29 22.37
C LEU A 61 -2.71 -0.26 23.00
N GLN A 62 -3.85 0.05 22.38
CA GLN A 62 -4.84 0.96 22.95
C GLN A 62 -5.38 0.42 24.29
N ALA A 63 -5.73 -0.86 24.38
CA ALA A 63 -6.18 -1.47 25.63
C ALA A 63 -5.11 -1.44 26.74
N ALA A 64 -3.83 -1.61 26.38
CA ALA A 64 -2.72 -1.61 27.32
C ALA A 64 -2.32 -0.21 27.82
N THR A 65 -2.56 0.82 27.02
CA THR A 65 -1.98 2.16 27.25
C THR A 65 -3.01 3.27 27.44
N GLY A 66 -4.24 3.08 26.95
CA GLY A 66 -5.25 4.13 26.84
C GLY A 66 -4.94 5.17 25.76
N ALA A 67 -3.98 4.90 24.87
CA ALA A 67 -3.58 5.83 23.82
C ALA A 67 -4.73 6.15 22.85
N VAL A 68 -4.80 7.41 22.42
CA VAL A 68 -5.76 7.87 21.42
C VAL A 68 -5.27 7.47 20.03
N VAL A 69 -6.17 6.91 19.22
CA VAL A 69 -5.88 6.44 17.86
C VAL A 69 -6.19 7.52 16.84
N TYR A 70 -5.21 7.84 16.01
CA TYR A 70 -5.30 8.80 14.91
C TYR A 70 -5.14 8.05 13.59
N GLY A 71 -5.95 8.41 12.60
CA GLY A 71 -5.88 7.85 11.27
C GLY A 71 -6.62 8.72 10.28
N TYR A 72 -6.50 8.42 8.99
CA TYR A 72 -7.21 9.17 7.97
C TYR A 72 -8.73 9.10 8.18
N ARG A 73 -9.41 10.21 7.92
CA ARG A 73 -10.86 10.37 8.07
C ARG A 73 -11.67 9.26 7.42
N HIS A 74 -11.24 8.81 6.25
CA HIS A 74 -11.92 7.80 5.45
C HIS A 74 -11.08 6.53 5.41
N ALA A 75 -11.12 5.76 6.50
CA ALA A 75 -10.47 4.45 6.56
C ALA A 75 -10.90 3.56 5.38
N ALA A 76 -9.94 2.91 4.74
CA ALA A 76 -10.21 1.96 3.66
C ALA A 76 -10.88 0.68 4.21
N LYS A 77 -10.55 0.32 5.45
CA LYS A 77 -11.18 -0.78 6.17
C LYS A 77 -12.45 -0.32 6.88
N ALA A 78 -13.60 -0.77 6.38
CA ALA A 78 -14.92 -0.33 6.86
C ALA A 78 -15.19 -0.61 8.35
N GLU A 79 -14.54 -1.63 8.94
CA GLU A 79 -14.71 -1.95 10.36
C GLU A 79 -13.81 -1.13 11.30
N PHE A 80 -13.00 -0.21 10.76
CA PHE A 80 -12.09 0.62 11.54
C PHE A 80 -12.50 2.10 11.45
N GLU A 81 -12.56 2.75 12.62
CA GLU A 81 -12.72 4.19 12.74
C GLU A 81 -11.71 4.72 13.77
N PRO A 82 -10.86 5.69 13.42
CA PRO A 82 -9.92 6.28 14.38
C PRO A 82 -10.67 7.18 15.38
N ASP A 83 -10.17 7.26 16.61
CA ASP A 83 -10.71 8.18 17.63
C ASP A 83 -10.61 9.64 17.16
N VAL A 84 -9.50 9.98 16.48
CA VAL A 84 -9.26 11.29 15.88
C VAL A 84 -9.00 11.14 14.38
N LYS A 85 -9.85 11.78 13.59
CA LYS A 85 -9.78 11.78 12.13
C LYS A 85 -8.80 12.86 11.65
N LEU A 86 -7.84 12.44 10.84
CA LEU A 86 -6.88 13.30 10.17
C LEU A 86 -7.30 13.51 8.71
N ASP A 87 -7.09 14.72 8.23
CA ASP A 87 -7.14 15.12 6.83
C ASP A 87 -5.72 15.55 6.36
N ASP A 88 -5.53 15.83 5.07
CA ASP A 88 -4.27 16.41 4.58
C ASP A 88 -3.88 17.67 5.37
N ALA A 89 -2.59 17.85 5.61
CA ALA A 89 -2.00 18.92 6.43
C ALA A 89 -2.43 18.96 7.92
N SER A 90 -3.18 17.97 8.42
CA SER A 90 -3.49 17.88 9.86
C SER A 90 -2.21 17.72 10.69
N THR A 91 -2.18 18.31 11.88
CA THR A 91 -1.02 18.23 12.77
C THR A 91 -1.31 17.42 14.02
N VAL A 92 -0.39 16.52 14.40
CA VAL A 92 -0.47 15.73 15.64
C VAL A 92 0.92 15.57 16.26
N ALA A 93 1.13 16.06 17.48
CA ALA A 93 2.41 15.93 18.19
C ALA A 93 3.65 16.38 17.36
N GLY A 94 3.51 17.46 16.58
CA GLY A 94 4.57 17.97 15.69
C GLY A 94 4.68 17.26 14.34
N LEU A 95 3.96 16.16 14.12
CA LEU A 95 3.80 15.52 12.81
C LEU A 95 2.84 16.34 11.96
N THR A 96 3.14 16.50 10.68
CA THR A 96 2.21 17.03 9.68
C THR A 96 1.82 15.92 8.72
N ALA A 97 0.53 15.59 8.66
CA ALA A 97 -0.01 14.59 7.76
C ALA A 97 0.04 15.08 6.30
N LEU A 98 0.40 14.18 5.40
CA LEU A 98 0.32 14.34 3.96
C LEU A 98 -0.54 13.21 3.41
N HIS A 99 -1.65 13.54 2.75
CA HIS A 99 -2.44 12.52 2.08
C HIS A 99 -1.70 12.02 0.84
N THR A 100 -1.23 10.77 0.90
CA THR A 100 -0.44 10.12 -0.14
C THR A 100 -1.13 8.84 -0.62
N PRO A 101 -2.37 8.95 -1.16
CA PRO A 101 -3.13 7.79 -1.60
C PRO A 101 -2.45 7.09 -2.77
N GLY A 102 -2.84 5.84 -2.98
CA GLY A 102 -2.47 5.05 -4.16
C GLY A 102 -2.04 3.65 -3.81
N HIS A 103 -1.24 3.47 -2.76
CA HIS A 103 -1.04 2.14 -2.17
C HIS A 103 -2.34 1.65 -1.50
N ALA A 104 -2.89 2.50 -0.65
CA ALA A 104 -4.22 2.41 -0.07
C ALA A 104 -4.91 3.78 -0.21
N ALA A 105 -6.24 3.83 -0.23
CA ALA A 105 -7.00 5.06 -0.38
C ALA A 105 -6.85 6.00 0.84
N ASP A 106 -6.61 5.42 2.00
CA ASP A 106 -6.49 6.09 3.29
C ASP A 106 -5.04 6.37 3.72
N HIS A 107 -4.09 6.21 2.81
CA HIS A 107 -2.67 6.33 3.12
C HIS A 107 -2.24 7.77 3.42
N LEU A 108 -1.61 7.95 4.58
CA LEU A 108 -0.95 9.16 5.04
C LEU A 108 0.56 8.92 5.16
N SER A 109 1.35 9.91 4.75
CA SER A 109 2.73 10.09 5.17
C SER A 109 2.81 11.19 6.23
N PHE A 110 3.83 11.18 7.08
CA PHE A 110 3.97 12.21 8.12
C PHE A 110 5.32 12.90 8.06
N ALA A 111 5.30 14.22 7.84
CA ALA A 111 6.51 15.05 7.91
C ALA A 111 6.80 15.42 9.37
N TYR A 112 8.08 15.40 9.76
CA TYR A 112 8.51 15.71 11.12
C TYR A 112 9.89 16.35 11.14
N GLN A 113 10.08 17.29 12.07
CA GLN A 113 11.37 17.93 12.30
C GLN A 113 12.14 17.18 13.41
N VAL A 114 13.24 16.52 13.04
CA VAL A 114 14.12 15.86 14.02
C VAL A 114 15.28 16.79 14.37
N ALA A 115 15.43 17.10 15.66
CA ALA A 115 16.51 17.95 16.15
C ALA A 115 17.89 17.37 15.78
N GLY A 116 18.76 18.21 15.20
CA GLY A 116 20.10 17.81 14.76
C GLY A 116 20.16 16.96 13.48
N VAL A 117 19.01 16.55 12.93
CA VAL A 117 18.94 15.77 11.68
C VAL A 117 18.31 16.57 10.55
N GLY A 118 17.21 17.29 10.81
CA GLY A 118 16.46 18.01 9.79
C GLY A 118 15.04 17.46 9.61
N GLU A 119 14.40 17.84 8.51
CA GLU A 119 13.10 17.32 8.13
C GLU A 119 13.22 15.87 7.64
N VAL A 120 12.36 15.01 8.17
CA VAL A 120 12.20 13.61 7.79
C VAL A 120 10.75 13.35 7.41
N LEU A 121 10.53 12.31 6.59
CA LEU A 121 9.20 11.84 6.25
C LEU A 121 9.01 10.39 6.68
N PHE A 122 8.01 10.11 7.50
CA PHE A 122 7.50 8.77 7.70
C PHE A 122 6.64 8.43 6.48
N SER A 123 7.22 7.70 5.52
CA SER A 123 6.62 7.50 4.20
C SER A 123 5.61 6.35 4.14
N GLY A 124 5.47 5.60 5.24
CA GLY A 124 4.65 4.39 5.28
C GLY A 124 5.02 3.46 4.13
N ASP A 125 4.00 2.93 3.47
CA ASP A 125 4.15 2.02 2.35
C ASP A 125 4.06 2.71 1.00
N HIS A 126 4.03 4.04 0.96
CA HIS A 126 4.00 4.77 -0.31
C HIS A 126 5.36 4.75 -1.03
N VAL A 127 6.45 4.89 -0.27
CA VAL A 127 7.83 4.82 -0.76
C VAL A 127 8.65 4.00 0.23
N MET A 128 9.24 2.91 -0.25
CA MET A 128 10.09 2.01 0.52
C MET A 128 11.37 1.69 -0.24
N SER A 129 12.48 1.56 0.48
CA SER A 129 13.83 1.38 -0.09
C SER A 129 14.14 -0.06 -0.56
N TRP A 130 13.32 -1.03 -0.19
CA TRP A 130 13.56 -2.46 -0.49
C TRP A 130 12.70 -2.99 -1.65
N SER A 131 11.58 -2.34 -1.96
CA SER A 131 10.65 -2.74 -3.01
C SER A 131 9.77 -1.57 -3.44
N SER A 132 9.26 -1.63 -4.68
CA SER A 132 8.14 -0.78 -5.09
C SER A 132 6.86 -1.18 -4.34
N SER A 133 6.03 -0.22 -3.97
CA SER A 133 4.73 -0.45 -3.32
C SER A 133 3.77 -1.22 -4.22
N ILE A 134 2.99 -2.13 -3.68
CA ILE A 134 1.93 -2.76 -4.47
C ILE A 134 0.77 -1.76 -4.58
N VAL A 135 0.27 -1.54 -5.80
CA VAL A 135 -0.97 -0.78 -6.02
C VAL A 135 -2.01 -1.80 -6.50
N SER A 136 -3.09 -1.94 -5.74
CA SER A 136 -4.02 -3.07 -5.85
C SER A 136 -5.49 -2.58 -5.71
N PRO A 137 -6.23 -2.42 -6.83
CA PRO A 137 -7.61 -1.92 -6.82
C PRO A 137 -8.60 -2.87 -6.12
N PRO A 138 -9.70 -2.39 -5.54
CA PRO A 138 -10.17 -1.00 -5.60
C PRO A 138 -9.52 -0.07 -4.56
N ASP A 139 -8.86 -0.61 -3.54
CA ASP A 139 -8.24 0.18 -2.47
C ASP A 139 -7.01 0.96 -2.97
N GLY A 140 -6.15 0.31 -3.74
CA GLY A 140 -5.05 0.96 -4.44
C GLY A 140 -5.44 1.56 -5.78
N ASP A 141 -4.96 2.76 -6.07
CA ASP A 141 -5.24 3.52 -7.30
C ASP A 141 -3.93 4.04 -7.90
N MET A 142 -3.66 3.70 -9.17
CA MET A 142 -2.41 4.09 -9.84
C MET A 142 -2.40 5.57 -10.27
N VAL A 143 -3.56 6.19 -10.57
CA VAL A 143 -3.66 7.63 -10.83
C VAL A 143 -3.29 8.38 -9.56
N ALA A 144 -3.85 7.98 -8.42
CA ALA A 144 -3.55 8.56 -7.12
C ALA A 144 -2.07 8.34 -6.74
N TYR A 145 -1.54 7.13 -6.97
CA TYR A 145 -0.13 6.82 -6.68
C TYR A 145 0.84 7.73 -7.46
N TYR A 146 0.58 7.99 -8.75
CA TYR A 146 1.40 8.90 -9.55
C TYR A 146 1.36 10.33 -9.00
N LYS A 147 0.17 10.85 -8.69
CA LYS A 147 0.01 12.20 -8.12
C LYS A 147 0.74 12.33 -6.78
N SER A 148 0.69 11.29 -5.95
CA SER A 148 1.41 11.26 -4.68
C SER A 148 2.93 11.21 -4.88
N LEU A 149 3.46 10.44 -5.84
CA LEU A 149 4.89 10.48 -6.19
C LEU A 149 5.32 11.86 -6.71
N GLU A 150 4.50 12.52 -7.53
CA GLU A 150 4.75 13.88 -8.02
C GLU A 150 4.76 14.90 -6.88
N LEU A 151 3.83 14.79 -5.93
CA LEU A 151 3.82 15.57 -4.70
C LEU A 151 5.14 15.36 -3.93
N LEU A 152 5.56 14.11 -3.72
CA LEU A 152 6.80 13.80 -3.01
C LEU A 152 8.06 14.28 -3.74
N LEU A 153 8.06 14.32 -5.08
CA LEU A 153 9.14 14.93 -5.89
C LEU A 153 9.23 16.44 -5.72
N ALA A 154 8.19 17.12 -5.23
CA ALA A 154 8.24 18.53 -4.90
C ALA A 154 8.77 18.79 -3.47
N ARG A 155 8.97 17.76 -2.64
CA ARG A 155 9.39 17.89 -1.24
C ARG A 155 10.89 17.71 -1.03
N HIS A 156 11.41 18.15 0.11
CA HIS A 156 12.85 18.31 0.35
C HIS A 156 13.37 17.58 1.59
N GLU A 157 12.60 16.68 2.20
CA GLU A 157 13.08 15.91 3.36
C GLU A 157 14.32 15.09 2.97
N ALA A 158 15.32 15.11 3.86
CA ALA A 158 16.60 14.46 3.60
C ALA A 158 16.55 12.94 3.80
N ILE A 159 15.59 12.47 4.61
CA ILE A 159 15.47 11.07 5.04
C ILE A 159 13.99 10.64 4.99
N TYR A 160 13.73 9.48 4.41
CA TYR A 160 12.47 8.77 4.58
C TYR A 160 12.62 7.59 5.56
N LEU A 161 11.62 7.43 6.41
CA LEU A 161 11.45 6.35 7.38
C LEU A 161 10.19 5.57 6.96
N SER A 162 10.38 4.49 6.20
CA SER A 162 9.31 3.75 5.56
C SER A 162 8.69 2.69 6.47
N GLY A 163 7.46 2.25 6.13
CA GLY A 163 6.75 1.18 6.84
C GLY A 163 7.51 -0.15 6.85
N HIS A 164 8.34 -0.39 5.84
CA HIS A 164 9.21 -1.57 5.77
C HIS A 164 10.59 -1.21 5.20
N GLY A 165 11.59 -2.02 5.56
CA GLY A 165 12.95 -1.90 5.03
C GLY A 165 13.79 -0.83 5.73
N PRO A 166 15.03 -0.62 5.25
CA PRO A 166 15.96 0.30 5.88
C PRO A 166 15.60 1.77 5.63
N LEU A 167 16.10 2.66 6.50
CA LEU A 167 16.01 4.10 6.31
C LEU A 167 16.54 4.52 4.93
N LEU A 168 15.89 5.48 4.31
CA LEU A 168 16.24 5.96 2.97
C LEU A 168 16.86 7.34 3.05
N ARG A 169 18.11 7.47 2.60
CA ARG A 169 18.77 8.76 2.37
C ARG A 169 18.56 9.19 0.93
N GLN A 170 18.50 10.50 0.68
CA GLN A 170 18.28 11.06 -0.66
C GLN A 170 17.00 10.52 -1.33
N PRO A 171 15.84 10.58 -0.64
CA PRO A 171 14.63 9.89 -1.06
C PRO A 171 14.13 10.31 -2.45
N ARG A 172 14.34 11.57 -2.84
CA ARG A 172 13.92 12.12 -4.14
C ARG A 172 14.42 11.32 -5.34
N ASP A 173 15.62 10.74 -5.27
CA ASP A 173 16.16 9.96 -6.38
C ASP A 173 15.43 8.62 -6.53
N LEU A 174 15.13 7.95 -5.42
CA LEU A 174 14.29 6.76 -5.43
C LEU A 174 12.86 7.08 -5.89
N VAL A 175 12.26 8.18 -5.42
CA VAL A 175 10.91 8.58 -5.87
C VAL A 175 10.89 8.77 -7.40
N ARG A 176 11.92 9.42 -7.96
CA ARG A 176 12.05 9.60 -9.41
C ARG A 176 12.21 8.26 -10.13
N GLU A 177 13.03 7.36 -9.57
CA GLU A 177 13.21 6.01 -10.12
C GLU A 177 11.91 5.20 -10.09
N LEU A 178 11.15 5.26 -9.00
CA LEU A 178 9.85 4.60 -8.86
C LEU A 178 8.87 5.11 -9.92
N LEU A 179 8.75 6.43 -10.08
CA LEU A 179 7.89 7.02 -11.12
C LEU A 179 8.31 6.57 -12.52
N SER A 180 9.62 6.63 -12.82
CA SER A 180 10.16 6.17 -14.11
C SER A 180 9.94 4.66 -14.33
N HIS A 181 10.06 3.85 -13.28
CA HIS A 181 9.79 2.41 -13.34
C HIS A 181 8.33 2.13 -13.71
N ARG A 182 7.39 2.87 -13.12
CA ARG A 182 5.95 2.75 -13.42
C ARG A 182 5.62 3.17 -14.84
N GLN A 183 6.22 4.26 -15.32
CA GLN A 183 6.04 4.71 -16.71
C GLN A 183 6.59 3.69 -17.72
N ARG A 184 7.76 3.10 -17.43
CA ARG A 184 8.31 1.99 -18.24
C ARG A 184 7.37 0.78 -18.24
N ARG A 185 6.78 0.44 -17.09
CA ARG A 185 5.79 -0.64 -16.99
C ARG A 185 4.58 -0.39 -17.90
N GLU A 186 4.06 0.83 -17.90
CA GLU A 186 2.94 1.21 -18.78
C GLU A 186 3.32 1.12 -20.27
N ALA A 187 4.53 1.54 -20.63
CA ALA A 187 5.02 1.37 -22.00
C ALA A 187 5.08 -0.11 -22.42
N THR A 188 5.53 -1.00 -21.53
CA THR A 188 5.53 -2.44 -21.79
C THR A 188 4.11 -3.02 -21.91
N ILE A 189 3.17 -2.59 -21.05
CA ILE A 189 1.76 -3.00 -21.13
C ILE A 189 1.17 -2.60 -22.48
N LEU A 190 1.36 -1.36 -22.90
CA LEU A 190 0.84 -0.87 -24.19
C LEU A 190 1.44 -1.62 -25.38
N ALA A 191 2.74 -1.89 -25.35
CA ALA A 191 3.40 -2.68 -26.40
C ALA A 191 2.83 -4.11 -26.48
N ALA A 192 2.56 -4.75 -25.34
CA ALA A 192 1.91 -6.07 -25.31
C ALA A 192 0.46 -6.00 -25.85
N LEU A 193 -0.32 -4.99 -25.47
CA LEU A 193 -1.65 -4.79 -26.05
C LEU A 193 -1.61 -4.64 -27.58
N GLN A 194 -0.62 -3.91 -28.11
CA GLN A 194 -0.41 -3.78 -29.56
C GLN A 194 0.03 -5.08 -30.24
N ALA A 195 0.72 -5.96 -29.51
CA ALA A 195 1.14 -7.27 -30.00
C ALA A 195 0.02 -8.33 -29.91
N GLY A 196 -1.15 -7.99 -29.37
CA GLY A 196 -2.34 -8.83 -29.36
C GLY A 196 -2.65 -9.51 -28.03
N GLN A 197 -1.84 -9.33 -26.98
CA GLN A 197 -2.29 -9.69 -25.63
C GLN A 197 -3.47 -8.80 -25.24
N SER A 198 -4.42 -9.33 -24.46
CA SER A 198 -5.60 -8.53 -24.11
C SER A 198 -6.05 -8.71 -22.67
N SER A 199 -5.85 -9.88 -22.05
CA SER A 199 -6.28 -10.10 -20.66
C SER A 199 -5.25 -9.65 -19.63
N VAL A 200 -5.73 -9.29 -18.43
CA VAL A 200 -4.87 -8.95 -17.28
C VAL A 200 -3.91 -10.10 -16.95
N ALA A 201 -4.39 -11.35 -17.00
CA ALA A 201 -3.58 -12.54 -16.74
C ALA A 201 -2.44 -12.71 -17.76
N GLU A 202 -2.74 -12.62 -19.06
CA GLU A 202 -1.73 -12.70 -20.13
C GLU A 202 -0.65 -11.62 -19.98
N LEU A 203 -1.08 -10.38 -19.72
CA LEU A 203 -0.19 -9.25 -19.53
C LEU A 203 0.71 -9.46 -18.30
N ALA A 204 0.15 -9.91 -17.18
CA ALA A 204 0.92 -10.18 -15.96
C ALA A 204 1.94 -11.31 -16.16
N ASP A 205 1.56 -12.40 -16.83
CA ASP A 205 2.47 -13.51 -17.12
C ASP A 205 3.60 -13.08 -18.06
N HIS A 206 3.33 -12.24 -19.05
CA HIS A 206 4.34 -11.64 -19.93
C HIS A 206 5.30 -10.71 -19.18
N LEU A 207 4.81 -9.99 -18.16
CA LEU A 207 5.53 -8.93 -17.47
C LEU A 207 6.39 -9.37 -16.30
N TYR A 208 6.02 -10.46 -15.62
CA TYR A 208 6.64 -10.84 -14.35
C TYR A 208 7.12 -12.29 -14.29
N HIS A 209 6.64 -13.18 -15.17
CA HIS A 209 7.00 -14.60 -15.24
C HIS A 209 7.07 -15.29 -13.87
N LYS A 210 6.13 -14.97 -12.95
CA LYS A 210 6.16 -15.52 -11.59
C LYS A 210 5.64 -16.95 -11.58
N THR A 211 6.32 -17.83 -10.84
CA THR A 211 5.88 -19.21 -10.63
C THR A 211 5.02 -19.36 -9.39
N ASP A 212 5.32 -18.60 -8.33
CA ASP A 212 4.54 -18.57 -7.10
C ASP A 212 3.14 -17.97 -7.31
N TYR A 213 2.11 -18.68 -6.85
CA TYR A 213 0.71 -18.32 -7.05
C TYR A 213 0.32 -16.98 -6.40
N ARG A 214 0.79 -16.71 -5.18
CA ARG A 214 0.48 -15.45 -4.47
C ARG A 214 1.12 -14.27 -5.18
N LEU A 215 2.35 -14.44 -5.68
CA LEU A 215 3.03 -13.43 -6.49
C LEU A 215 2.35 -13.21 -7.86
N LYS A 216 1.77 -14.25 -8.47
CA LYS A 216 0.95 -14.09 -9.69
C LYS A 216 -0.28 -13.21 -9.43
N ILE A 217 -1.00 -13.46 -8.35
CA ILE A 217 -2.16 -12.63 -7.97
C ILE A 217 -1.73 -11.17 -7.78
N ALA A 218 -0.68 -10.91 -7.00
CA ALA A 218 -0.18 -9.55 -6.78
C ALA A 218 0.22 -8.86 -8.10
N ALA A 219 0.84 -9.61 -9.02
CA ALA A 219 1.21 -9.11 -10.34
C ALA A 219 -0.02 -8.74 -11.17
N GLN A 220 -1.04 -9.61 -11.25
CA GLN A 220 -2.29 -9.32 -11.98
C GLN A 220 -2.99 -8.08 -11.43
N ARG A 221 -3.10 -7.94 -10.11
CA ARG A 221 -3.70 -6.76 -9.48
C ARG A 221 -2.93 -5.48 -9.81
N ASN A 222 -1.61 -5.55 -9.85
CA ASN A 222 -0.78 -4.41 -10.20
C ASN A 222 -0.88 -4.03 -11.68
N VAL A 223 -1.00 -5.02 -12.58
CA VAL A 223 -1.29 -4.79 -14.01
C VAL A 223 -2.67 -4.16 -14.18
N LEU A 224 -3.69 -4.66 -13.49
CA LEU A 224 -5.03 -4.07 -13.51
C LEU A 224 -5.00 -2.60 -13.08
N ALA A 225 -4.25 -2.25 -12.03
CA ALA A 225 -4.09 -0.86 -11.60
C ALA A 225 -3.53 0.05 -12.70
N HIS A 226 -2.51 -0.41 -13.44
CA HIS A 226 -1.97 0.32 -14.57
C HIS A 226 -2.98 0.45 -15.72
N LEU A 227 -3.71 -0.62 -16.04
CA LEU A 227 -4.73 -0.60 -17.09
C LEU A 227 -5.87 0.36 -16.76
N LEU A 228 -6.33 0.39 -15.51
CA LEU A 228 -7.36 1.34 -15.07
C LEU A 228 -6.89 2.79 -15.16
N LYS A 229 -5.63 3.08 -14.79
CA LYS A 229 -5.04 4.41 -15.01
C LYS A 229 -4.95 4.77 -16.50
N LEU A 230 -4.44 3.85 -17.33
CA LEU A 230 -4.36 4.08 -18.77
C LEU A 230 -5.74 4.29 -19.40
N ALA A 231 -6.78 3.62 -18.89
CA ALA A 231 -8.16 3.80 -19.31
C ALA A 231 -8.70 5.17 -18.87
N HIS A 232 -8.42 5.59 -17.64
CA HIS A 232 -8.73 6.93 -17.15
C HIS A 232 -8.07 8.02 -18.02
N GLU A 233 -6.88 7.78 -18.54
CA GLU A 233 -6.16 8.66 -19.46
C GLU A 233 -6.62 8.54 -20.92
N GLY A 234 -7.59 7.67 -21.22
CA GLY A 234 -8.10 7.44 -22.59
C GLY A 234 -7.10 6.74 -23.52
N ARG A 235 -6.07 6.07 -22.98
CA ARG A 235 -5.02 5.39 -23.76
C ARG A 235 -5.35 3.93 -24.05
N VAL A 236 -6.19 3.32 -23.23
CA VAL A 236 -6.75 1.99 -23.46
C VAL A 236 -8.24 2.02 -23.20
N VAL A 237 -8.97 1.06 -23.75
CA VAL A 237 -10.39 0.83 -23.47
C VAL A 237 -10.55 -0.55 -22.86
N GLN A 238 -11.42 -0.68 -21.87
CA GLN A 238 -11.85 -1.99 -21.40
C GLN A 238 -12.80 -2.58 -22.44
N LEU A 239 -12.55 -3.81 -22.85
CA LEU A 239 -13.43 -4.53 -23.76
C LEU A 239 -14.58 -5.13 -22.95
N GLU A 240 -15.79 -5.06 -23.51
CA GLU A 240 -16.92 -5.79 -22.95
C GLU A 240 -16.61 -7.29 -22.96
N PRO A 241 -17.13 -8.06 -21.98
CA PRO A 241 -17.08 -9.51 -22.07
C PRO A 241 -17.69 -9.94 -23.41
N ASP A 242 -17.02 -10.81 -24.15
CA ASP A 242 -17.64 -11.45 -25.30
C ASP A 242 -18.92 -12.16 -24.80
N ASP A 243 -20.08 -11.87 -25.39
CA ASP A 243 -21.37 -12.51 -25.08
C ASP A 243 -21.34 -14.05 -25.28
N ASP A 244 -20.23 -14.59 -25.79
CA ASP A 244 -20.02 -15.99 -26.18
C ASP A 244 -18.96 -16.72 -25.34
N VAL A 245 -18.75 -16.29 -24.08
CA VAL A 245 -17.93 -17.06 -23.14
C VAL A 245 -18.80 -17.55 -21.99
N SER A 246 -19.46 -18.69 -22.21
CA SER A 246 -19.80 -19.63 -21.14
C SER A 246 -18.50 -20.20 -20.55
N ALA A 247 -17.68 -19.36 -19.91
CA ALA A 247 -16.58 -19.83 -19.09
C ALA A 247 -17.22 -20.37 -17.82
N GLU A 248 -17.52 -21.67 -17.80
CA GLU A 248 -17.60 -22.37 -16.53
C GLU A 248 -16.30 -22.07 -15.76
N PRO A 249 -16.38 -21.73 -14.46
CA PRO A 249 -15.20 -21.52 -13.67
C PRO A 249 -14.37 -22.80 -13.70
N VAL A 250 -13.21 -22.76 -14.36
CA VAL A 250 -12.19 -23.81 -14.24
C VAL A 250 -11.66 -23.72 -12.81
N ILE A 251 -12.30 -24.46 -11.90
CA ILE A 251 -11.76 -24.71 -10.57
C ILE A 251 -10.53 -25.58 -10.81
N ASN A 252 -9.35 -24.99 -10.75
CA ASN A 252 -8.12 -25.76 -10.80
C ASN A 252 -8.01 -26.52 -9.46
N GLU A 253 -8.19 -27.84 -9.49
CA GLU A 253 -8.15 -28.71 -8.30
C GLU A 253 -6.75 -28.80 -7.67
N ASP A 254 -5.71 -28.22 -8.29
CA ASP A 254 -4.35 -28.12 -7.75
C ASP A 254 -4.18 -27.00 -6.69
N LEU A 255 -5.19 -26.77 -5.86
CA LEU A 255 -5.02 -26.03 -4.60
C LEU A 255 -4.19 -26.92 -3.65
N PRO A 256 -2.97 -26.53 -3.25
CA PRO A 256 -2.23 -27.30 -2.26
C PRO A 256 -3.06 -27.44 -0.97
N PRO A 257 -3.17 -28.66 -0.41
CA PRO A 257 -4.07 -28.93 0.70
C PRO A 257 -3.44 -28.43 2.00
N GLU A 258 -3.49 -27.11 2.21
CA GLU A 258 -3.32 -26.49 3.54
C GLU A 258 -4.05 -25.13 3.67
N ASP A 259 -4.39 -24.46 2.56
CA ASP A 259 -5.00 -23.11 2.60
C ASP A 259 -6.52 -23.05 2.33
N ALA A 260 -7.19 -24.19 2.10
CA ALA A 260 -8.64 -24.26 1.82
C ALA A 260 -9.56 -23.80 2.98
N LYS A 261 -8.99 -23.35 4.11
CA LYS A 261 -9.74 -22.80 5.25
C LYS A 261 -9.60 -21.28 5.45
N SER A 262 -8.75 -20.58 4.70
CA SER A 262 -8.50 -19.13 4.96
C SER A 262 -8.81 -18.17 3.80
N THR A 263 -8.86 -18.64 2.55
CA THR A 263 -9.29 -17.81 1.40
C THR A 263 -10.79 -17.97 1.17
N LYS A 264 -11.58 -16.95 1.59
CA LYS A 264 -13.03 -16.92 1.34
C LYS A 264 -13.30 -17.09 -0.17
N PRO A 265 -14.25 -17.95 -0.59
CA PRO A 265 -14.57 -18.23 -2.00
C PRO A 265 -14.78 -16.97 -2.87
N ALA A 266 -15.31 -15.89 -2.28
CA ALA A 266 -15.51 -14.60 -2.94
C ALA A 266 -14.20 -13.93 -3.41
N ILE A 267 -13.11 -14.08 -2.66
CA ILE A 267 -11.79 -13.51 -3.00
C ILE A 267 -11.23 -14.22 -4.24
N VAL A 268 -11.36 -15.55 -4.29
CA VAL A 268 -10.92 -16.36 -5.44
C VAL A 268 -11.74 -16.01 -6.69
N ALA A 269 -13.06 -15.88 -6.55
CA ALA A 269 -13.94 -15.49 -7.66
C ALA A 269 -13.61 -14.09 -8.21
N MET A 270 -13.33 -13.12 -7.32
CA MET A 270 -12.90 -11.78 -7.72
C MET A 270 -11.58 -11.81 -8.51
N PHE A 271 -10.61 -12.64 -8.10
CA PHE A 271 -9.34 -12.75 -8.84
C PHE A 271 -9.49 -13.36 -10.23
N LEU A 272 -10.28 -14.43 -10.34
CA LEU A 272 -10.58 -15.03 -11.64
C LEU A 272 -11.28 -14.01 -12.55
N HIS A 273 -12.22 -13.23 -12.00
CA HIS A 273 -12.90 -12.18 -12.73
C HIS A 273 -11.96 -11.06 -13.18
N ASP A 274 -11.08 -10.57 -12.29
CA ASP A 274 -10.11 -9.52 -12.60
C ASP A 274 -9.07 -9.96 -13.62
N GLY A 275 -8.56 -11.19 -13.51
CA GLY A 275 -7.60 -11.77 -14.45
C GLY A 275 -8.17 -11.92 -15.87
N ALA A 276 -9.47 -12.18 -15.98
CA ALA A 276 -10.18 -12.34 -17.25
C ALA A 276 -10.55 -11.00 -17.92
N ARG A 277 -10.45 -9.86 -17.23
CA ARG A 277 -10.74 -8.55 -17.84
C ARG A 277 -9.82 -8.29 -19.02
N ARG A 278 -10.40 -7.82 -20.12
CA ARG A 278 -9.67 -7.56 -21.37
C ARG A 278 -9.62 -6.08 -21.70
N PHE A 279 -8.52 -5.67 -22.31
CA PHE A 279 -8.25 -4.28 -22.72
C PHE A 279 -7.66 -4.24 -24.12
N ALA A 280 -7.82 -3.11 -24.79
CA ALA A 280 -7.16 -2.80 -26.06
C ALA A 280 -6.65 -1.35 -26.05
N VAL A 281 -5.66 -1.04 -26.87
CA VAL A 281 -5.22 0.36 -27.07
C VAL A 281 -6.37 1.17 -27.68
N ALA A 282 -6.60 2.37 -27.17
CA ALA A 282 -7.60 3.27 -27.73
C ALA A 282 -7.20 3.71 -29.15
N ALA A 283 -8.20 3.87 -30.02
CA ALA A 283 -8.01 4.31 -31.41
C ALA A 283 -7.69 5.81 -31.51
#